data_AF-A0A7E4VNC3-F1
#
_entry.id   AF-A0A7E4VNC3-F1
#
_cell.length_a   1.000
_cell.length_b   1.000
_cell.length_c   1.000
_cell.angle_alpha   90.00
_cell.angle_beta   90.00
_cell.angle_gamma   90.00
#
_symmetry.space_group_name_H-M   'P 1'
#
loop_
_entity.id
_entity.type
_entity.pdbx_description
1 polymer ?
#
loop_
_entity_poly.entity_id
_entity_poly.type
_entity_poly.pdbx_seq_one_letter_code
_entity_poly.pdbx_strand_id
1 'polypeptide(L)'
;MLADISNADDIPWKGERNRETVMGIKERSRTPEGAERTFRGLNIDRMRALINYLDKLSYSDEVDYNFVYSLVRESAKRNQVDLSLPYDWITATEARREQQSQNGAGTSRTQTMATSQASTQH
;
A
#
# COMPACT_ATOMS: atom_id res chain seq x y z
N MET A 1 13.93 -3.35 2.03
CA MET A 1 13.21 -4.53 1.45
C MET A 1 11.80 -4.53 2.03
N LEU A 2 10.76 -5.14 1.42
CA LEU A 2 9.38 -5.08 1.97
C LEU A 2 9.31 -5.39 3.49
N ALA A 3 9.95 -6.46 3.94
CA ALA A 3 10.03 -6.84 5.36
C ALA A 3 10.67 -5.77 6.29
N ASP A 4 11.52 -4.90 5.74
CA ASP A 4 12.24 -3.84 6.45
C ASP A 4 11.32 -2.67 6.82
N ILE A 5 10.32 -2.40 5.98
CA ILE A 5 9.33 -1.35 6.20
C ILE A 5 8.18 -1.87 7.06
N SER A 6 7.93 -3.18 7.01
CA SER A 6 6.72 -3.78 7.54
C SER A 6 6.89 -4.36 8.96
N ASN A 7 8.12 -4.50 9.47
CA ASN A 7 8.38 -4.97 10.83
C ASN A 7 8.64 -3.81 11.78
N ALA A 8 7.95 -3.81 12.93
CA ALA A 8 8.28 -2.91 14.03
C ALA A 8 9.63 -3.24 14.69
N ASP A 9 10.01 -4.52 14.70
CA ASP A 9 11.20 -5.04 15.40
C ASP A 9 12.42 -5.25 14.47
N ASP A 10 12.53 -4.47 13.40
CA ASP A 10 13.56 -4.59 12.36
C ASP A 10 13.61 -5.97 11.66
N ILE A 11 14.52 -6.14 10.70
CA ILE A 11 14.78 -7.42 10.05
C ILE A 11 15.85 -8.23 10.80
N PRO A 12 15.76 -9.58 10.81
CA PRO A 12 16.66 -10.43 11.59
C PRO A 12 18.17 -10.32 11.27
N TRP A 13 18.52 -9.75 10.10
CA TRP A 13 19.90 -9.58 9.64
C TRP A 13 20.38 -8.12 9.63
N LYS A 14 19.65 -7.16 10.22
CA LYS A 14 20.01 -5.72 10.18
C LYS A 14 21.40 -5.42 10.72
N GLY A 15 21.82 -6.12 11.78
CA GLY A 15 23.13 -5.93 12.43
C GLY A 15 24.26 -6.82 11.93
N GLU A 16 23.98 -7.75 11.01
CA GLU A 16 24.97 -8.74 10.56
C GLU A 16 25.79 -8.21 9.38
N ARG A 17 27.12 -8.33 9.47
CA ARG A 17 28.05 -7.86 8.43
C ARG A 17 28.57 -8.99 7.56
N ASN A 18 28.57 -10.21 8.08
CA ASN A 18 29.03 -11.37 7.33
C ASN A 18 28.00 -11.78 6.28
N ARG A 19 28.41 -11.76 5.01
CA ARG A 19 27.55 -12.10 3.87
C ARG A 19 26.94 -13.50 3.96
N GLU A 20 27.72 -14.51 4.34
CA GLU A 20 27.21 -15.89 4.42
C GLU A 20 26.22 -16.05 5.56
N THR A 21 26.48 -15.42 6.70
CA THR A 21 25.52 -15.40 7.81
C THR A 21 24.22 -14.72 7.39
N VAL A 22 24.28 -13.57 6.71
CA VAL A 22 23.08 -12.89 6.15
C VAL A 22 22.33 -13.81 5.20
N MET A 23 23.03 -14.53 4.32
CA MET A 23 22.42 -15.48 3.39
C MET A 23 21.66 -16.58 4.14
N GLY A 24 22.29 -17.23 5.12
CA GLY A 24 21.64 -18.29 5.90
C GLY A 24 20.49 -17.79 6.80
N ILE A 25 20.52 -16.53 7.26
CA ILE A 25 19.37 -15.94 7.96
C ILE A 25 18.21 -15.70 6.97
N LYS A 26 18.50 -15.21 5.76
CA LYS A 26 17.48 -14.98 4.72
C LYS A 26 16.83 -16.28 4.24
N GLU A 27 17.61 -17.35 4.06
CA GLU A 27 17.06 -18.67 3.71
C GLU A 27 16.15 -19.19 4.81
N ARG A 28 16.58 -19.10 6.08
CA ARG A 28 15.74 -19.48 7.23
C ARG A 28 14.47 -18.65 7.32
N SER A 29 14.49 -17.37 6.94
CA SER A 29 13.30 -16.52 6.95
C SER A 29 12.19 -16.98 5.98
N ARG A 30 12.52 -17.86 5.02
CA ARG A 30 11.56 -18.47 4.10
C ARG A 30 10.93 -19.76 4.63
N THR A 31 11.42 -20.33 5.73
CA THR A 31 10.73 -21.45 6.38
C THR A 31 9.49 -20.95 7.10
N PRO A 32 8.49 -21.81 7.39
CA PRO A 32 7.29 -21.40 8.12
C PRO A 32 7.61 -20.68 9.44
N GLU A 33 8.54 -21.21 10.24
CA GLU A 33 8.93 -20.66 11.53
C GLU A 33 9.70 -19.34 11.39
N GLY A 34 10.58 -19.25 10.39
CA GLY A 34 11.34 -18.03 10.11
C GLY A 34 10.47 -16.91 9.54
N ALA A 35 9.47 -17.25 8.73
CA ALA A 35 8.50 -16.31 8.19
C ALA A 35 7.62 -15.73 9.29
N GLU A 36 7.18 -16.54 10.25
CA GLU A 36 6.43 -16.04 11.41
C GLU A 36 7.22 -15.01 12.22
N ARG A 37 8.52 -15.25 12.40
CA ARG A 37 9.42 -14.29 13.05
C ARG A 37 9.66 -13.05 12.21
N THR A 38 9.79 -13.20 10.89
CA THR A 38 10.17 -12.12 9.96
C THR A 38 8.99 -11.28 9.50
N PHE A 39 7.75 -11.73 9.64
CA PHE A 39 6.55 -10.97 9.28
C PHE A 39 5.60 -10.79 10.47
N ARG A 40 6.16 -10.84 11.69
CA ARG A 40 5.41 -10.64 12.94
C ARG A 40 4.70 -9.29 12.91
N GLY A 41 3.41 -9.29 13.26
CA GLY A 41 2.59 -8.06 13.26
C GLY A 41 1.97 -7.73 11.90
N LEU A 42 2.35 -8.44 10.85
CA LEU A 42 1.67 -8.40 9.55
C LEU A 42 0.73 -9.61 9.43
N ASN A 43 -0.19 -9.53 8.47
CA ASN A 43 -0.99 -10.67 8.07
C ASN A 43 -0.09 -11.73 7.40
N ILE A 44 0.47 -12.61 8.24
CA ILE A 44 1.44 -13.64 7.89
C ILE A 44 0.97 -14.51 6.72
N ASP A 45 -0.31 -14.85 6.65
CA ASP A 45 -0.84 -15.71 5.60
C ASP A 45 -0.71 -15.08 4.21
N ARG A 46 -1.01 -13.78 4.12
CA ARG A 46 -0.96 -13.02 2.86
C ARG A 46 0.48 -12.67 2.48
N MET A 47 1.31 -12.32 3.46
CA MET A 47 2.74 -12.10 3.22
C MET A 47 3.44 -13.40 2.79
N ARG A 48 3.10 -14.54 3.38
CA ARG A 48 3.61 -15.85 2.98
C ARG A 48 3.15 -16.22 1.58
N ALA A 49 1.89 -15.95 1.21
CA ALA A 49 1.41 -16.15 -0.15
C ALA A 49 2.20 -15.30 -1.17
N LEU A 50 2.50 -14.04 -0.85
CA LEU A 50 3.32 -13.16 -1.67
C LEU A 50 4.75 -13.71 -1.83
N ILE A 51 5.43 -14.08 -0.74
CA ILE A 51 6.79 -14.63 -0.79
C ILE A 51 6.82 -15.95 -1.57
N ASN A 52 5.86 -16.85 -1.35
CA ASN A 52 5.75 -18.10 -2.09
C ASN A 52 5.50 -17.89 -3.59
N TYR A 53 4.84 -16.80 -3.97
CA TYR A 53 4.67 -16.42 -5.37
C TYR A 53 6.00 -15.95 -5.95
N LEU A 54 6.70 -15.03 -5.27
CA LEU A 54 7.98 -14.50 -5.72
C LEU A 54 9.07 -15.58 -5.84
N ASP A 55 9.12 -16.53 -4.90
CA ASP A 55 10.11 -17.61 -4.90
C ASP A 55 9.89 -18.63 -6.04
N LYS A 56 8.73 -18.62 -6.71
CA LYS A 56 8.47 -19.46 -7.90
C LYS A 56 8.93 -18.82 -9.20
N LEU A 57 9.18 -17.51 -9.20
CA LEU A 57 9.56 -16.79 -10.40
C LEU A 57 11.02 -17.04 -10.75
N SER A 58 11.26 -17.28 -12.03
CA SER A 58 12.57 -17.24 -12.65
C SER A 58 12.90 -15.83 -13.12
N TYR A 59 14.17 -15.56 -13.43
CA TYR A 59 14.61 -14.23 -13.87
C TYR A 59 13.89 -13.72 -15.14
N SER A 60 13.50 -14.63 -16.03
CA SER A 60 12.79 -14.32 -17.27
C SER A 60 11.28 -14.16 -17.10
N ASP A 61 10.74 -14.52 -15.95
CA ASP A 61 9.30 -14.57 -15.76
C ASP A 61 8.74 -13.16 -15.54
N GLU A 62 7.58 -12.88 -16.14
CA GLU A 62 6.87 -11.63 -15.91
C GLU A 62 6.15 -11.68 -14.55
N VAL A 63 6.25 -10.59 -13.80
CA VAL A 63 5.59 -10.45 -12.50
C VAL A 63 4.13 -10.03 -12.70
N ASP A 64 3.21 -10.83 -12.15
CA ASP A 64 1.79 -10.50 -12.04
C ASP A 64 1.58 -9.49 -10.91
N TYR A 65 1.72 -8.21 -11.25
CA TYR A 65 1.46 -7.13 -10.31
C TYR A 65 -0.01 -7.03 -9.89
N ASN A 66 -0.97 -7.52 -10.69
CA ASN A 66 -2.38 -7.51 -10.30
C ASN A 66 -2.61 -8.44 -9.10
N PHE A 67 -1.96 -9.61 -9.11
CA PHE A 67 -1.95 -10.52 -7.98
C PHE A 67 -1.31 -9.85 -6.75
N VAL A 68 -0.14 -9.22 -6.89
CA VAL A 68 0.53 -8.51 -5.78
C VAL A 68 -0.38 -7.41 -5.19
N TYR A 69 -1.00 -6.59 -6.02
CA TYR A 69 -1.89 -5.52 -5.56
C TYR A 69 -3.14 -6.05 -4.87
N SER A 70 -3.73 -7.15 -5.35
CA SER A 70 -4.90 -7.74 -4.72
C SER A 70 -4.59 -8.26 -3.31
N LEU A 71 -3.45 -8.96 -3.14
CA LEU A 71 -2.98 -9.43 -1.82
C LEU A 71 -2.79 -8.28 -0.81
N VAL A 72 -2.18 -7.17 -1.24
CA VAL A 72 -1.96 -6.00 -0.38
C VAL A 72 -3.29 -5.33 -0.01
N ARG A 73 -4.18 -5.11 -0.98
CA ARG A 73 -5.50 -4.48 -0.73
C ARG A 73 -6.36 -5.33 0.20
N GLU A 74 -6.37 -6.65 0.02
CA GLU A 74 -7.08 -7.56 0.92
C GLU A 74 -6.50 -7.53 2.34
N SER A 75 -5.17 -7.45 2.46
CA SER A 75 -4.50 -7.34 3.76
C SER A 75 -4.85 -6.03 4.46
N ALA A 76 -4.90 -4.92 3.73
CA ALA A 76 -5.31 -3.62 4.26
C ALA A 76 -6.77 -3.66 4.75
N LYS A 77 -7.70 -4.19 3.94
CA LYS A 77 -9.12 -4.36 4.32
C LYS A 77 -9.27 -5.20 5.59
N ARG A 78 -8.56 -6.32 5.71
CA ARG A 78 -8.64 -7.21 6.89
C ARG A 78 -8.11 -6.53 8.17
N ASN A 79 -7.08 -5.70 8.04
CA ASN A 79 -6.51 -4.93 9.14
C ASN A 79 -7.20 -3.57 9.36
N GLN A 80 -8.32 -3.31 8.66
CA GLN A 80 -9.08 -2.06 8.76
C GLN A 80 -8.23 -0.80 8.47
N VAL A 81 -7.24 -0.94 7.58
CA VAL A 81 -6.39 0.16 7.13
C VAL A 81 -7.04 0.88 5.96
N ASP A 82 -7.27 2.18 6.12
CA ASP A 82 -7.76 3.04 5.05
C ASP A 82 -6.59 3.54 4.19
N LEU A 83 -6.52 3.04 2.95
CA LEU A 83 -5.49 3.40 1.98
C LEU A 83 -5.68 4.80 1.36
N SER A 84 -6.79 5.48 1.67
CA SER A 84 -7.02 6.87 1.26
C SER A 84 -6.41 7.90 2.21
N LEU A 85 -5.98 7.45 3.39
CA LEU A 85 -5.29 8.30 4.36
C LEU A 85 -3.93 8.74 3.82
N PRO A 86 -3.48 9.95 4.20
CA PRO A 86 -2.15 10.42 3.85
C PRO A 86 -1.07 9.54 4.50
N TYR A 87 0.08 9.44 3.84
CA TYR A 87 1.25 8.75 4.39
C TYR A 87 1.80 9.47 5.63
N ASP A 88 2.48 8.73 6.51
CA ASP A 88 3.01 9.25 7.78
C ASP A 88 4.02 10.40 7.62
N TRP A 89 4.70 10.49 6.47
CA TRP A 89 5.64 11.57 6.18
C TRP A 89 4.96 12.85 5.68
N ILE A 90 3.66 12.83 5.39
CA ILE A 90 2.90 14.02 4.97
C ILE A 90 2.53 14.80 6.22
N THR A 91 2.90 16.08 6.26
CA THR A 91 2.52 16.92 7.40
C THR A 91 1.01 17.16 7.43
N ALA A 92 0.43 17.37 8.62
CA ALA A 92 -1.00 17.67 8.75
C ALA A 92 -1.45 18.86 7.88
N THR A 93 -0.54 19.81 7.65
CA THR A 93 -0.76 20.98 6.80
C THR A 93 -0.87 20.61 5.31
N GLU A 94 -0.04 19.69 4.83
CA GLU A 94 -0.05 19.20 3.45
C GLU A 94 -1.25 18.27 3.20
N ALA A 95 -1.55 17.37 4.13
CA ALA A 95 -2.70 16.48 4.07
C ALA A 95 -4.03 17.26 3.93
N ARG A 96 -4.16 18.38 4.66
CA ARG A 96 -5.35 19.24 4.58
C ARG A 96 -5.50 19.91 3.21
N ARG A 97 -4.39 20.27 2.55
CA ARG A 97 -4.41 20.89 1.21
C ARG A 97 -4.82 19.89 0.12
N GLU A 98 -4.37 18.65 0.23
CA GLU A 98 -4.73 17.59 -0.71
C GLU A 98 -6.22 17.20 -0.61
N GLN A 99 -6.73 17.07 0.62
CA GLN A 99 -8.16 16.80 0.86
C GLN A 99 -9.07 17.94 0.35
N GLN A 100 -8.65 19.20 0.51
CA GLN A 100 -9.38 20.36 -0.03
C GLN A 100 -9.39 20.39 -1.56
N SER A 101 -8.29 19.99 -2.21
CA SER A 101 -8.17 19.95 -3.66
C SER A 101 -9.03 18.86 -4.30
N GLN A 102 -9.18 17.70 -3.64
CA GLN A 102 -10.05 16.62 -4.12
C GLN A 102 -11.55 16.94 -3.94
N ASN A 103 -11.93 17.62 -2.85
CA ASN A 103 -13.33 18.00 -2.60
C ASN A 103 -13.80 19.20 -3.45
N GLY A 104 -12.89 20.06 -3.92
CA GLY A 104 -13.20 21.21 -4.77
C GLY A 104 -13.60 20.87 -6.21
N ALA A 105 -13.35 19.64 -6.68
CA ALA A 105 -13.69 19.21 -8.04
C ALA A 105 -15.18 18.83 -8.23
N GLY A 106 -15.98 18.77 -7.14
CA GLY A 106 -17.36 18.28 -7.16
C GLY A 106 -18.48 19.31 -7.30
N THR A 107 -18.21 20.63 -7.26
CA THR A 107 -19.28 21.65 -7.22
C THR A 107 -19.13 22.73 -8.30
N SER A 108 -19.04 22.35 -9.56
CA SER A 108 -19.17 23.31 -10.67
C SER A 108 -19.69 22.66 -11.94
N ARG A 109 -21.01 22.42 -12.01
CA ARG A 109 -21.85 22.57 -13.23
C ARG A 109 -23.28 22.11 -12.94
N THR A 110 -24.13 23.02 -12.50
CA THR A 110 -25.49 23.18 -13.05
C THR A 110 -25.95 24.60 -12.69
N GLN A 111 -25.64 25.56 -13.55
CA GLN A 111 -26.38 26.81 -13.61
C GLN A 111 -26.79 26.97 -15.07
N THR A 112 -27.89 26.30 -15.45
CA THR A 112 -28.57 26.60 -16.69
C THR A 112 -29.43 27.82 -16.40
N MET A 113 -29.06 28.93 -17.04
CA MET A 113 -29.67 30.24 -16.87
C MET A 113 -31.16 30.22 -17.21
N ALA A 114 -31.99 30.75 -16.32
CA ALA A 114 -33.33 31.19 -16.67
C ALA A 114 -33.21 32.48 -17.49
N THR A 115 -33.37 32.36 -18.81
CA THR A 115 -33.49 33.50 -19.71
C THR A 115 -34.80 34.24 -19.44
N SER A 116 -34.70 35.47 -18.94
CA SER A 116 -35.82 36.42 -18.94
C SER A 116 -36.19 36.79 -20.37
N GLN A 117 -37.47 36.74 -20.72
CA GLN A 117 -38.09 37.64 -21.70
C GLN A 117 -39.62 37.53 -21.62
N ALA A 118 -40.28 38.55 -21.08
CA ALA A 118 -41.62 38.99 -21.49
C ALA A 118 -41.98 40.31 -20.77
N SER A 119 -41.58 41.43 -21.37
CA SER A 119 -42.22 42.74 -21.21
C SER A 119 -42.04 43.48 -22.53
N THR A 120 -43.12 43.61 -23.33
CA THR A 120 -43.49 44.83 -24.07
C THR A 120 -44.91 44.63 -24.67
N GLN A 121 -45.66 45.72 -24.64
CA GLN A 121 -47.08 45.97 -24.84
C GLN A 121 -47.60 45.72 -26.27
N HIS A 122 -48.87 45.37 -26.41
CA HIS A 122 -49.93 46.29 -26.88
C HIS A 122 -51.33 45.72 -26.63
#